data_AF-A0A6J4MSY3-F1
#
_entry.id   AF-A0A6J4MSY3-F1
#
_cell.length_a   1.000
_cell.length_b   1.000
_cell.length_c   1.000
_cell.angle_alpha   90.00
_cell.angle_beta   90.00
_cell.angle_gamma   90.00
#
_symmetry.space_group_name_H-M   'P 1'
#
loop_
_entity.id
_entity.type
_entity.pdbx_description
1 polymer ?
#
loop_
_entity_poly.entity_id
_entity_poly.type
_entity_poly.pdbx_seq_one_letter_code
_entity_poly.pdbx_strand_id
1 'polypeptide(L)' 'MSRCNLETIAAALEAFLGGVPRFVPTAGGAKQWIGPNGNVVRFDLEPGQYGREGPHINLESANLPRTSPDYFNKHVRLR' A
#
# COMPACT_ATOMS: atom_id res chain seq x y z
N MET A 1 20.99 11.20 8.31
CA MET A 1 19.64 10.96 7.75
C MET A 1 19.50 9.47 7.54
N SER A 2 18.69 8.79 8.35
CA SER A 2 18.55 7.33 8.25
C SER A 2 17.85 7.00 6.93
N ARG A 3 18.51 6.26 6.04
CA ARG A 3 17.85 5.71 4.86
C ARG A 3 16.80 4.75 5.38
N CYS A 4 15.53 5.10 5.17
CA CYS A 4 14.43 4.16 5.34
C CYS A 4 14.68 3.01 4.36
N ASN A 5 15.31 1.93 4.82
CA ASN A 5 15.57 0.77 3.98
C ASN A 5 14.25 -0.01 3.83
N LEU A 6 14.09 -0.68 2.68
CA LEU A 6 12.88 -1.42 2.35
C LEU A 6 12.52 -2.45 3.45
N GLU A 7 13.53 -3.00 4.11
CA GLU A 7 13.41 -3.96 5.22
C GLU A 7 12.74 -3.36 6.46
N THR A 8 13.07 -2.12 6.86
CA THR A 8 12.43 -1.47 8.02
C THR A 8 10.96 -1.18 7.74
N ILE A 9 10.64 -0.76 6.52
CA ILE A 9 9.25 -0.49 6.14
C ILE A 9 8.47 -1.82 6.05
N ALA A 10 9.09 -2.88 5.51
CA ALA A 10 8.50 -4.21 5.48
C ALA A 10 8.23 -4.73 6.90
N ALA A 11 9.19 -4.63 7.82
CA ALA A 11 9.00 -5.04 9.22
C ALA A 11 7.91 -4.22 9.94
N ALA A 12 7.83 -2.91 9.68
CA ALA A 12 6.76 -2.08 10.22
C ALA A 12 5.38 -2.49 9.68
N LEU A 13 5.32 -2.88 8.41
CA LEU A 13 4.10 -3.39 7.80
C LEU A 13 3.72 -4.79 8.27
N GLU A 14 4.68 -5.67 8.48
CA GLU A 14 4.49 -6.98 9.12
C GLU A 14 3.87 -6.81 10.50
N ALA A 15 4.40 -5.88 11.31
CA ALA A 15 3.87 -5.58 12.62
C ALA A 15 2.46 -4.95 12.56
N PHE A 16 2.20 -4.07 11.59
CA PHE A 16 0.93 -3.33 11.49
C PHE A 16 -0.21 -4.13 10.85
N LEU A 17 0.07 -4.90 9.80
CA LEU A 17 -0.92 -5.69 9.06
C LEU A 17 -0.98 -7.16 9.50
N GLY A 18 0.01 -7.61 10.27
CA GLY A 18 0.24 -9.03 10.58
C GLY A 18 0.85 -9.79 9.39
N GLY A 19 1.42 -10.96 9.65
CA GLY A 19 1.93 -11.89 8.63
C GLY A 19 3.07 -11.36 7.76
N VAL A 20 3.46 -12.11 6.72
CA VAL A 20 4.56 -11.75 5.81
C VAL A 20 3.99 -11.04 4.57
N PRO A 21 4.40 -9.81 4.22
CA PRO A 21 3.81 -9.04 3.15
C PRO A 21 4.28 -9.61 1.83
N ARG A 22 3.34 -9.81 0.90
CA ARG A 22 3.69 -10.22 -0.46
C ARG A 22 3.88 -8.99 -1.34
N PHE A 23 5.01 -8.93 -2.03
CA PHE A 23 5.26 -7.93 -3.05
C PHE A 23 4.61 -8.33 -4.36
N VAL A 24 3.64 -7.54 -4.82
CA VAL A 24 2.97 -7.75 -6.11
C VAL A 24 3.11 -6.49 -6.97
N PRO A 25 3.68 -6.60 -8.19
CA PRO A 25 3.68 -5.48 -9.13
C PRO A 25 2.29 -5.29 -9.74
N THR A 26 1.87 -4.05 -9.90
CA THR A 26 0.64 -3.71 -10.64
C THR A 26 0.90 -3.58 -12.13
N ALA A 27 -0.18 -3.49 -12.93
CA ALA A 27 -0.07 -3.17 -14.35
C ALA A 27 0.67 -1.84 -14.61
N GLY A 28 0.63 -0.89 -13.68
CA GLY A 28 1.38 0.36 -13.74
C GLY A 28 2.81 0.27 -13.20
N GLY A 29 3.27 -0.91 -12.79
CA GLY A 29 4.59 -1.10 -12.19
C GLY A 29 4.71 -0.65 -10.72
N ALA A 30 3.61 -0.24 -10.11
CA ALA A 30 3.57 0.11 -8.69
C ALA A 30 3.77 -1.15 -7.83
N LYS A 31 4.38 -0.98 -6.65
CA LYS A 31 4.57 -2.09 -5.71
C LYS A 31 3.41 -2.12 -4.72
N GLN A 32 2.85 -3.30 -4.50
CA GLN A 32 1.85 -3.56 -3.48
C GLN A 32 2.39 -4.49 -2.39
N TRP A 33 1.95 -4.25 -1.17
CA TRP A 33 2.05 -5.13 -0.03
C TRP A 33 0.69 -5.67 0.32
N ILE A 34 0.57 -6.99 0.27
CA ILE A 34 -0.66 -7.69 0.62
C ILE A 34 -0.43 -8.40 1.95
N GLY A 35 -1.16 -7.98 2.98
CA GLY A 35 -1.18 -8.62 4.30
C GLY A 35 -1.94 -9.94 4.29
N PRO A 36 -1.81 -10.78 5.33
CA PRO A 36 -2.46 -12.09 5.46
C PRO A 36 -3.98 -12.00 5.57
N ASN A 37 -4.51 -10.87 6.02
CA ASN A 37 -5.95 -10.58 6.02
C ASN A 37 -6.44 -10.06 4.67
N GLY A 38 -5.54 -9.85 3.70
CA GLY A 38 -5.79 -9.33 2.36
C GLY A 38 -5.73 -7.80 2.24
N ASN A 39 -5.38 -7.07 3.31
CA ASN A 39 -5.27 -5.62 3.25
C ASN A 39 -4.12 -5.24 2.31
N VAL A 40 -4.28 -4.14 1.58
CA VAL A 40 -3.31 -3.71 0.58
C VAL A 40 -2.71 -2.36 0.96
N VAL A 41 -1.38 -2.28 0.90
CA VAL A 41 -0.64 -1.00 0.82
C VAL A 41 0.01 -0.90 -0.55
N ARG A 42 -0.28 0.15 -1.30
CA ARG A 42 0.30 0.40 -2.62
C ARG A 42 1.13 1.67 -2.62
N PHE A 43 2.30 1.61 -3.25
CA PHE A 43 3.21 2.75 -3.41
C PHE A 43 3.20 3.18 -4.87
N ASP A 44 2.54 4.29 -5.16
CA ASP A 44 2.50 4.91 -6.48
C ASP A 44 3.41 6.14 -6.45
N LEU A 45 4.70 5.94 -6.72
CA LEU A 45 5.74 6.98 -6.55
C LEU A 45 6.23 7.53 -7.89
N GLU A 46 6.16 6.74 -8.95
CA GLU A 46 6.68 7.09 -10.27
C GLU A 46 5.58 7.57 -11.24
N PRO A 47 5.92 8.45 -12.20
CA PRO A 47 4.98 8.86 -13.24
C PRO A 47 4.32 7.66 -13.94
N GLY A 48 3.00 7.74 -14.11
CA GLY A 48 2.19 6.66 -14.69
C GLY A 48 1.59 5.69 -13.66
N GLN A 49 2.06 5.68 -12.40
CA GLN A 49 1.49 4.83 -11.34
C GLN A 49 0.26 5.46 -10.68
N TYR A 50 0.28 6.78 -10.46
CA TYR A 50 -0.69 7.49 -9.61
C TYR A 50 -1.82 8.23 -10.36
N GLY A 51 -1.99 7.99 -11.67
CA GLY A 51 -3.01 8.68 -12.46
C GLY A 51 -2.92 10.21 -12.33
N ARG A 52 -4.02 10.87 -11.92
CA ARG A 52 -4.09 12.34 -11.76
C ARG A 52 -3.71 12.84 -10.35
N GLU A 53 -3.43 11.96 -9.40
CA GLU A 53 -3.36 12.34 -7.97
C GLU A 53 -1.99 12.80 -7.49
N GLY A 54 -0.94 12.63 -8.31
CA GLY A 54 0.45 12.81 -7.88
C GLY A 54 0.94 11.64 -7.02
N PRO A 55 2.24 11.61 -6.67
CA PRO A 55 2.82 10.50 -5.90
C PRO A 55 2.12 10.32 -4.54
N HIS A 56 1.73 9.08 -4.23
CA HIS A 56 1.00 8.77 -3.01
C HIS A 56 1.19 7.32 -2.55
N ILE A 57 0.80 7.09 -1.30
CA ILE A 57 0.63 5.76 -0.71
C ILE A 57 -0.86 5.51 -0.57
N ASN A 58 -1.35 4.38 -1.08
CA ASN A 58 -2.75 3.98 -0.93
C ASN A 58 -2.89 2.83 0.08
N LEU A 59 -3.86 2.93 0.99
CA LEU A 59 -4.20 1.93 1.99
C LEU A 59 -5.64 1.46 1.77
N GLU A 60 -5.85 0.17 1.54
CA GLU A 60 -7.17 -0.40 1.21
C GLU A 60 -7.47 -1.64 2.07
N SER A 61 -8.71 -1.69 2.59
CA SER A 61 -9.21 -2.85 3.33
C SER A 61 -9.43 -4.05 2.42
N ALA A 62 -9.08 -5.23 2.92
CA ALA A 62 -9.30 -6.51 2.24
C ALA A 62 -10.77 -6.91 2.17
N ASN A 63 -11.17 -7.55 1.06
CA ASN A 63 -12.33 -8.45 1.01
C ASN A 63 -13.67 -7.88 1.51
N LEU A 64 -13.77 -6.56 1.62
CA LEU A 64 -15.00 -5.86 1.96
C LEU A 64 -15.58 -5.23 0.68
N PRO A 65 -16.88 -5.39 0.43
CA PRO A 65 -17.55 -4.59 -0.59
C PRO A 65 -17.29 -3.10 -0.32
N ARG A 66 -17.13 -2.29 -1.37
CA ARG A 66 -16.98 -0.82 -1.22
C ARG A 66 -18.14 -0.15 -0.48
N THR A 67 -19.28 -0.84 -0.41
CA THR A 67 -20.49 -0.42 0.32
C THR A 67 -20.48 -0.80 1.79
N SER A 68 -19.51 -1.60 2.26
CA SER A 68 -19.39 -1.97 3.67
C SER A 68 -19.08 -0.73 4.51
N PRO A 69 -19.71 -0.54 5.68
CA PRO A 69 -19.36 0.55 6.59
C PRO A 69 -17.91 0.44 7.11
N ASP A 70 -17.33 -0.75 7.07
CA ASP A 70 -15.96 -1.03 7.51
C ASP A 70 -14.93 -0.94 6.38
N TYR A 71 -15.39 -0.75 5.13
CA TYR A 71 -14.48 -0.57 4.00
C TYR A 71 -13.76 0.77 4.11
N PHE A 72 -12.44 0.75 3.93
CA PHE A 72 -11.65 1.97 3.82
C PHE A 72 -10.73 1.92 2.60
N ASN A 73 -10.53 3.10 2.01
CA ASN A 73 -9.55 3.35 0.97
C ASN A 73 -8.99 4.76 1.20
N LYS A 74 -7.71 4.84 1.57
CA LYS A 74 -7.08 6.06 2.07
C LYS A 74 -5.81 6.36 1.27
N HIS A 75 -5.81 7.53 0.64
CA HIS A 75 -4.69 8.04 -0.13
C HIS A 75 -3.90 9.05 0.70
N VAL A 76 -2.62 8.76 0.94
CA VAL A 76 -1.67 9.67 1.58
C VAL A 76 -0.78 10.28 0.52
N ARG A 77 -1.04 11.54 0.14
CA ARG A 77 -0.23 12.26 -0.85
C ARG A 77 1.13 12.60 -0.26
N LEU A 78 2.18 12.36 -1.05
CA LEU A 78 3.54 12.73 -0.71
C LEU A 78 3.80 14.13 -1.32
N ARG A 79 4.08 15.10 -0.46
CA ARG A 79 4.42 16.49 -0.85
C ARG A 79 5.92 16.68 -0.89
#